data_AF-A0A7Y1Z817-F1
#
_entry.id   AF-A0A7Y1Z817-F1
#
_cell.length_a   1.000
_cell.length_b   1.000
_cell.length_c   1.000
_cell.angle_alpha   90.00
_cell.angle_beta   90.00
_cell.angle_gamma   90.00
#
_symmetry.space_group_name_H-M   'P 1'
#
loop_
_entity.id
_entity.type
_entity.pdbx_description
1 polymer ?
#
loop_
_entity_poly.entity_id
_entity_poly.type
_entity_poly.pdbx_seq_one_letter_code
_entity_poly.pdbx_strand_id
1 'polypeptide(L)'
;MKLKIPRYVALLIFLLALNVNAQDQNNKQPLPLVNYNQNVDAPLKMAERQKLEEVYGDKLHQYVLSKPQRLKSIKNILRNRVEIREISNPQDQKDCELLSEVSLFDYYVPNLKRDAVFNANNFNPLKYNFEFYSRGAHMYRVDNTNYFIIIKSQHHQ
;
A
#
# COMPACT_ATOMS: atom_id res chain seq x y z
N MET A 1 0.85 49.39 38.99
CA MET A 1 1.23 50.29 37.87
C MET A 1 0.63 49.71 36.59
N LYS A 2 -0.38 50.36 35.98
CA LYS A 2 -1.06 49.82 34.78
C LYS A 2 -0.26 50.17 33.52
N LEU A 3 0.38 49.17 32.91
CA LEU A 3 1.16 49.33 31.69
C LEU A 3 0.21 49.65 30.52
N LYS A 4 0.29 50.87 29.97
CA LYS A 4 -0.50 51.26 28.78
C LYS A 4 0.33 50.95 27.54
N ILE A 5 0.02 49.85 26.86
CA ILE A 5 0.67 49.49 25.60
C ILE A 5 0.11 50.40 24.49
N PRO A 6 0.96 51.16 23.76
CA PRO A 6 0.48 52.02 22.68
C PRO A 6 -0.11 51.18 21.56
N ARG A 7 -1.21 51.66 20.95
CA ARG A 7 -1.96 50.93 19.89
C ARG A 7 -1.09 50.49 18.71
N TYR A 8 -0.03 51.24 18.40
CA TYR A 8 0.94 50.90 17.35
C TYR A 8 1.83 49.70 17.71
N VAL A 9 2.14 49.50 18.99
CA VAL A 9 2.90 48.32 19.47
C VAL A 9 2.02 47.08 19.44
N ALA A 10 0.73 47.21 19.77
CA ALA A 10 -0.24 46.13 19.60
C ALA A 10 -0.41 45.73 18.13
N LEU A 11 -0.42 46.70 17.21
CA LEU A 11 -0.49 46.44 15.76
C LEU A 11 0.77 45.73 15.23
N LEU A 12 1.96 46.11 15.72
CA LEU A 12 3.24 45.47 15.36
C LEU A 12 3.32 44.01 15.85
N ILE A 13 2.84 43.73 17.05
CA ILE A 13 2.77 42.36 17.59
C ILE A 13 1.78 41.50 16.78
N PHE A 14 0.66 42.09 16.34
CA PHE A 14 -0.31 41.40 15.49
C PHE A 14 0.24 41.08 14.09
N LEU A 15 1.04 41.98 13.49
CA LEU A 15 1.67 41.75 12.19
C LEU A 15 2.80 40.70 12.24
N LEU A 16 3.53 40.61 13.35
CA LEU A 16 4.55 39.57 13.55
C LEU A 16 3.94 38.18 13.75
N ALA A 17 2.76 38.09 14.37
CA ALA A 17 2.02 36.85 14.59
C ALA A 17 1.36 36.26 13.32
N LEU A 18 1.38 36.98 12.18
CA LEU A 18 0.91 36.45 10.89
C LEU A 18 1.98 35.66 10.12
N ASN A 19 3.23 35.60 10.61
CA ASN A 19 4.29 34.75 10.06
C ASN A 19 4.24 33.32 10.63
N VAL A 20 3.05 32.73 10.74
CA VAL A 20 2.90 31.32 11.15
C VAL A 20 3.26 30.43 9.96
N ASN A 21 4.49 29.92 10.00
CA ASN A 21 5.01 28.69 9.38
C ASN A 21 4.22 28.15 8.17
N ALA A 22 4.45 28.74 6.99
CA ALA A 22 4.03 28.15 5.71
C ALA A 22 5.08 27.19 5.11
N GLN A 23 6.03 26.70 5.91
CA GLN A 23 7.13 25.87 5.44
C GLN A 23 7.24 24.59 6.27
N ASP A 24 6.56 23.53 5.84
CA ASP A 24 7.19 22.20 5.74
C ASP A 24 6.39 21.21 4.86
N GLN A 25 6.29 21.50 3.55
CA GLN A 25 5.88 20.47 2.58
C GLN A 25 6.95 20.21 1.50
N ASN A 26 8.08 20.92 1.53
CA ASN A 26 9.01 21.03 0.41
C ASN A 26 10.12 19.96 0.36
N ASN A 27 10.21 19.06 1.34
CA ASN A 27 11.28 18.03 1.36
C ASN A 27 10.85 16.63 0.88
N LYS A 28 9.64 16.46 0.35
CA LYS A 28 9.25 15.17 -0.26
C LYS A 28 9.76 15.11 -1.70
N GLN A 29 10.97 14.57 -1.87
CA GLN A 29 11.53 14.26 -3.19
C GLN A 29 10.49 13.51 -4.06
N PRO A 30 10.34 13.87 -5.35
CA PRO A 30 9.42 13.20 -6.25
C PRO A 30 9.79 11.72 -6.35
N LEU A 31 8.77 10.85 -6.40
CA LEU A 31 9.00 9.42 -6.55
C LEU A 31 9.50 9.14 -7.97
N PRO A 32 10.53 8.29 -8.15
CA PRO A 32 11.00 7.93 -9.47
C PRO A 32 9.90 7.17 -10.22
N LEU A 33 9.93 7.21 -11.55
CA LEU A 33 9.02 6.41 -12.37
C LEU A 33 9.21 4.92 -12.07
N VAL A 34 8.10 4.17 -12.03
CA VAL A 34 8.13 2.72 -11.80
C VAL A 34 8.82 2.05 -12.98
N ASN A 35 9.92 1.35 -12.69
CA ASN A 35 10.58 0.48 -13.67
C ASN A 35 9.98 -0.91 -13.58
N TYR A 36 9.37 -1.37 -14.67
CA TYR A 36 8.72 -2.68 -14.72
C TYR A 36 9.67 -3.73 -15.29
N ASN A 37 9.78 -4.88 -14.61
CA ASN A 37 10.46 -6.04 -15.16
C ASN A 37 9.80 -6.50 -16.47
N GLN A 38 10.57 -6.95 -17.45
CA GLN A 38 10.07 -7.42 -18.75
C GLN A 38 9.00 -8.52 -18.63
N ASN A 39 9.04 -9.30 -17.54
CA ASN A 39 8.06 -10.35 -17.29
C ASN A 39 6.63 -9.82 -17.19
N VAL A 40 6.39 -8.54 -16.91
CA VAL A 40 5.03 -7.99 -16.84
C VAL A 40 4.41 -7.81 -18.22
N ASP A 41 5.18 -7.80 -19.31
CA ASP A 41 4.62 -7.65 -20.65
C ASP A 41 4.06 -8.96 -21.19
N ALA A 42 4.45 -10.10 -20.61
CA ALA A 42 3.87 -11.40 -20.92
C ALA A 42 2.35 -11.46 -20.62
N PRO A 43 1.57 -12.28 -21.35
CA PRO A 43 0.14 -12.46 -21.13
C PRO A 43 -0.21 -12.82 -19.69
N LEU A 44 -1.46 -12.54 -19.30
CA LEU A 44 -1.98 -12.89 -17.97
C LEU A 44 -2.06 -14.42 -17.82
N LYS A 45 -1.48 -14.96 -16.76
CA LYS A 45 -1.54 -16.40 -16.47
C LYS A 45 -2.92 -16.77 -15.92
N MET A 46 -3.36 -18.02 -16.08
CA MET A 46 -4.66 -18.45 -15.56
C MET A 46 -4.80 -18.24 -14.05
N ALA A 47 -3.78 -18.58 -13.26
CA ALA A 47 -3.82 -18.38 -11.80
C ALA A 47 -3.94 -16.90 -11.41
N GLU A 48 -3.31 -16.00 -12.17
CA GLU A 48 -3.43 -14.55 -11.95
C GLU A 48 -4.81 -14.04 -12.35
N ARG A 49 -5.38 -14.62 -13.42
CA ARG A 49 -6.76 -14.33 -13.84
C ARG A 49 -7.77 -14.76 -12.79
N GLN A 50 -7.63 -15.95 -12.21
CA GLN A 50 -8.51 -16.43 -11.14
C GLN A 50 -8.46 -15.51 -9.91
N LYS A 51 -7.26 -15.07 -9.50
CA LYS A 51 -7.10 -14.09 -8.41
C LYS A 51 -7.80 -12.76 -8.68
N LEU A 52 -7.77 -12.32 -9.94
CA LEU A 52 -8.45 -11.11 -10.41
C LEU A 52 -9.97 -11.29 -10.46
N GLU A 53 -10.46 -12.43 -10.96
CA GLU A 53 -11.89 -12.75 -11.02
C GLU A 53 -12.50 -12.85 -9.62
N GLU A 54 -11.78 -13.43 -8.65
CA GLU A 54 -12.24 -13.51 -7.25
C GLU A 54 -12.48 -12.13 -6.62
N VAL A 55 -11.62 -11.15 -6.91
CA VAL A 55 -11.66 -9.82 -6.27
C VAL A 55 -12.53 -8.82 -7.03
N TYR A 56 -12.55 -8.89 -8.35
CA TYR A 56 -13.27 -7.92 -9.19
C TYR A 56 -14.59 -8.46 -9.75
N GLY A 57 -14.81 -9.78 -9.80
CA GLY A 57 -16.00 -10.40 -10.37
C GLY A 57 -16.36 -9.83 -11.76
N ASP A 58 -17.62 -9.48 -11.95
CA ASP A 58 -18.14 -8.89 -13.20
C ASP A 58 -17.52 -7.54 -13.55
N LYS A 59 -16.89 -6.86 -12.57
CA LYS A 59 -16.22 -5.57 -12.76
C LYS A 59 -14.78 -5.72 -13.26
N LEU A 60 -14.27 -6.95 -13.38
CA LEU A 60 -12.88 -7.21 -13.78
C LEU A 60 -12.52 -6.55 -15.12
N HIS A 61 -13.38 -6.69 -16.14
CA HIS A 61 -13.09 -6.12 -17.45
C HIS A 61 -13.03 -4.59 -17.40
N GLN A 62 -14.03 -3.95 -16.79
CA GLN A 62 -14.16 -2.50 -16.72
C GLN A 62 -13.01 -1.83 -15.94
N TYR A 63 -12.58 -2.42 -14.83
CA TYR A 63 -11.62 -1.77 -13.93
C TYR A 63 -10.18 -2.24 -14.12
N VAL A 64 -9.95 -3.39 -14.76
CA VAL A 64 -8.60 -3.94 -14.94
C VAL A 64 -8.31 -4.26 -16.40
N LEU A 65 -9.04 -5.17 -17.04
CA LEU A 65 -8.61 -5.73 -18.34
C LEU A 65 -8.65 -4.70 -19.48
N SER A 66 -9.63 -3.80 -19.46
CA SER A 66 -9.74 -2.68 -20.41
C SER A 66 -8.74 -1.55 -20.16
N LYS A 67 -7.93 -1.63 -19.09
CA LYS A 67 -6.98 -0.60 -18.67
C LYS A 67 -5.55 -1.16 -18.67
N PRO A 68 -4.80 -1.09 -19.80
CA PRO A 68 -3.50 -1.76 -19.94
C PRO A 68 -2.49 -1.42 -18.84
N GLN A 69 -2.40 -0.16 -18.43
CA GLN A 69 -1.49 0.26 -17.35
C GLN A 69 -1.91 -0.29 -15.99
N ARG A 70 -3.21 -0.39 -15.71
CA ARG A 70 -3.71 -1.00 -14.47
C ARG A 70 -3.38 -2.49 -14.45
N LEU A 71 -3.61 -3.19 -15.56
CA LEU A 71 -3.26 -4.60 -15.68
C LEU A 71 -1.74 -4.82 -15.53
N LYS A 72 -0.91 -3.95 -16.13
CA LYS A 72 0.55 -3.98 -15.98
C LYS A 72 0.99 -3.79 -14.53
N SER A 73 0.39 -2.83 -13.83
CA SER A 73 0.64 -2.59 -12.40
C SER A 73 0.26 -3.79 -11.52
N ILE A 74 -0.91 -4.40 -11.73
CA ILE A 74 -1.32 -5.60 -10.98
C ILE A 74 -0.41 -6.79 -11.30
N LYS A 75 -0.01 -7.00 -12.56
CA LYS A 75 0.99 -8.02 -12.92
C LYS A 75 2.29 -7.80 -12.16
N ASN A 76 2.73 -6.55 -12.00
CA ASN A 76 3.92 -6.25 -11.20
C ASN A 76 3.75 -6.61 -9.72
N ILE A 77 2.57 -6.31 -9.15
CA ILE A 77 2.24 -6.71 -7.77
C ILE A 77 2.37 -8.23 -7.61
N LEU A 78 1.68 -8.98 -8.46
CA LEU A 78 1.59 -10.45 -8.36
C LEU A 78 2.89 -11.17 -8.68
N ARG A 79 3.70 -10.66 -9.63
CA ARG A 79 4.89 -11.36 -10.14
C ARG A 79 6.18 -10.97 -9.43
N ASN A 80 6.30 -9.72 -8.97
CA ASN A 80 7.59 -9.16 -8.58
C ASN A 80 7.60 -8.58 -7.16
N ARG A 81 6.45 -8.14 -6.63
CA ARG A 81 6.41 -7.32 -5.40
C ARG A 81 5.89 -8.04 -4.17
N VAL A 82 4.93 -8.95 -4.33
CA VAL A 82 4.43 -9.77 -3.23
C VAL A 82 5.37 -10.95 -3.04
N GLU A 83 5.93 -11.06 -1.84
CA GLU A 83 6.77 -12.17 -1.45
C GLU A 83 6.26 -12.78 -0.15
N ILE A 84 6.06 -14.09 -0.12
CA ILE A 84 5.66 -14.81 1.08
C ILE A 84 6.89 -15.56 1.58
N ARG A 85 7.29 -15.31 2.83
CA ARG A 85 8.45 -15.96 3.45
C ARG A 85 8.04 -16.64 4.74
N GLU A 86 8.61 -17.80 4.99
CA GLU A 86 8.62 -18.40 6.31
C GLU A 86 9.85 -17.92 7.07
N ILE A 87 9.64 -17.37 8.27
CA ILE A 87 10.71 -16.91 9.17
C ILE A 87 10.60 -17.70 10.47
N SER A 88 11.23 -18.86 10.51
CA SER A 88 11.06 -19.82 11.62
C SER A 88 11.80 -19.42 12.89
N ASN A 89 12.89 -18.66 12.79
CA ASN A 89 13.63 -18.16 13.96
C ASN A 89 12.88 -16.96 14.57
N PRO A 90 12.41 -17.05 15.84
CA PRO A 90 11.69 -15.96 16.48
C PRO A 90 12.48 -14.66 16.58
N GLN A 91 13.82 -14.72 16.64
CA GLN A 91 14.68 -13.53 16.71
C GLN A 91 14.72 -12.74 15.40
N ASP A 92 14.41 -13.38 14.28
CA ASP A 92 14.35 -12.75 12.95
C ASP A 92 12.93 -12.24 12.63
N GLN A 93 11.95 -12.56 13.48
CA GLN A 93 10.56 -12.09 13.32
C GLN A 93 10.47 -10.64 13.77
N LYS A 94 10.06 -9.77 12.85
CA LYS A 94 9.82 -8.36 13.14
C LYS A 94 8.36 -8.13 13.49
N ASP A 95 8.13 -7.27 14.48
CA ASP A 95 6.80 -6.79 14.79
C ASP A 95 6.21 -6.04 13.58
N CYS A 96 5.00 -6.42 13.19
CA CYS A 96 4.25 -5.85 12.08
C CYS A 96 2.76 -6.17 12.22
N GLU A 97 1.94 -5.48 11.42
CA GLU A 97 0.49 -5.67 11.36
C GLU A 97 0.13 -7.13 11.03
N LEU A 98 -0.88 -7.65 11.71
CA LEU A 98 -1.40 -8.99 11.44
C LEU A 98 -2.26 -8.98 10.17
N LEU A 99 -2.24 -10.09 9.42
CA LEU A 99 -3.07 -10.23 8.23
C LEU A 99 -4.56 -10.09 8.55
N SER A 100 -5.01 -10.55 9.71
CA SER A 100 -6.39 -10.40 10.18
C SER A 100 -6.81 -8.95 10.43
N GLU A 101 -5.87 -8.06 10.75
CA GLU A 101 -6.10 -6.63 10.97
C GLU A 101 -6.28 -5.88 9.65
N VAL A 102 -5.64 -6.35 8.57
CA VAL A 102 -5.78 -5.77 7.23
C VAL A 102 -7.17 -6.03 6.67
N SER A 103 -7.98 -4.99 6.48
CA SER A 103 -9.32 -5.09 5.90
C SER A 103 -9.33 -5.72 4.49
N LEU A 104 -10.44 -6.37 4.12
CA LEU A 104 -10.63 -6.92 2.78
C LEU A 104 -10.94 -5.81 1.76
N PHE A 105 -10.50 -6.00 0.52
CA PHE A 105 -10.87 -5.19 -0.62
C PHE A 105 -12.15 -5.74 -1.28
N ASP A 106 -13.27 -5.60 -0.58
CA ASP A 106 -14.59 -6.13 -0.95
C ASP A 106 -15.44 -5.16 -1.80
N TYR A 107 -14.86 -4.06 -2.26
CA TYR A 107 -15.56 -2.99 -2.98
C TYR A 107 -16.36 -3.47 -4.21
N TYR A 108 -15.82 -4.43 -4.97
CA TYR A 108 -16.48 -4.97 -6.17
C TYR A 108 -17.28 -6.25 -5.89
N VAL A 109 -16.90 -7.00 -4.85
CA VAL A 109 -17.49 -8.28 -4.46
C VAL A 109 -17.78 -8.23 -2.96
N PRO A 110 -18.98 -7.78 -2.53
CA PRO A 110 -19.28 -7.48 -1.12
C PRO A 110 -19.23 -8.69 -0.18
N ASN A 111 -19.34 -9.90 -0.72
CA ASN A 111 -19.28 -11.15 0.04
C ASN A 111 -17.90 -11.82 -0.05
N LEU A 112 -16.85 -11.08 -0.41
CA LEU A 112 -15.47 -11.55 -0.39
C LEU A 112 -15.10 -12.01 1.03
N LYS A 113 -14.46 -13.16 1.15
CA LYS A 113 -14.08 -13.75 2.45
C LYS A 113 -12.59 -14.00 2.51
N ARG A 114 -12.02 -13.92 3.71
CA ARG A 114 -10.67 -14.43 3.99
C ARG A 114 -10.64 -15.94 3.74
N ASP A 115 -9.44 -16.44 3.42
CA ASP A 115 -9.24 -17.88 3.33
C ASP A 115 -9.39 -18.48 4.73
N ALA A 116 -10.11 -19.60 4.85
CA ALA A 116 -10.32 -20.26 6.14
C ALA A 116 -9.00 -20.76 6.75
N VAL A 117 -8.06 -21.15 5.88
CA VAL A 117 -6.72 -21.58 6.25
C VAL A 117 -5.74 -20.91 5.29
N PHE A 118 -4.71 -20.26 5.83
CA PHE A 118 -3.66 -19.66 5.02
C PHE A 118 -2.85 -20.73 4.28
N ASN A 119 -2.61 -20.52 2.98
CA ASN A 119 -1.73 -21.35 2.19
C ASN A 119 -0.90 -20.47 1.25
N ALA A 120 0.41 -20.45 1.47
CA ALA A 120 1.35 -19.60 0.73
C ALA A 120 1.32 -19.84 -0.79
N ASN A 121 0.99 -21.06 -1.24
CA ASN A 121 1.04 -21.44 -2.65
C ASN A 121 -0.16 -20.94 -3.46
N ASN A 122 -1.30 -20.69 -2.81
CA ASN A 122 -2.52 -20.22 -3.48
C ASN A 122 -3.02 -18.87 -2.98
N PHE A 123 -2.35 -18.26 -2.00
CA PHE A 123 -2.72 -16.97 -1.42
C PHE A 123 -2.99 -15.90 -2.48
N ASN A 124 -4.14 -15.24 -2.37
CA ASN A 124 -4.51 -14.11 -3.21
C ASN A 124 -4.28 -12.78 -2.47
N PRO A 125 -3.16 -12.08 -2.72
CA PRO A 125 -2.85 -10.83 -2.03
C PRO A 125 -3.83 -9.70 -2.40
N LEU A 126 -4.53 -9.79 -3.53
CA LEU A 126 -5.44 -8.75 -3.99
C LEU A 126 -6.74 -8.66 -3.17
N LYS A 127 -7.00 -9.67 -2.32
CA LYS A 127 -8.17 -9.68 -1.43
C LYS A 127 -8.06 -8.68 -0.30
N TYR A 128 -6.87 -8.18 0.00
CA TYR A 128 -6.58 -7.38 1.18
C TYR A 128 -6.20 -5.95 0.77
N ASN A 129 -6.58 -4.97 1.59
CA ASN A 129 -6.20 -3.57 1.44
C ASN A 129 -4.73 -3.34 1.87
N PHE A 130 -3.80 -4.07 1.27
CA PHE A 130 -2.38 -3.86 1.50
C PHE A 130 -1.92 -2.51 0.95
N GLU A 131 -0.84 -2.00 1.55
CA GLU A 131 -0.15 -0.78 1.15
C GLU A 131 0.68 -0.97 -0.14
N PHE A 132 0.02 -1.37 -1.24
CA PHE A 132 0.67 -1.63 -2.52
C PHE A 132 1.30 -0.38 -3.15
N TYR A 133 0.92 0.83 -2.75
CA TYR A 133 1.39 2.07 -3.39
C TYR A 133 2.17 2.99 -2.45
N SER A 134 2.55 2.48 -1.28
CA SER A 134 3.40 3.20 -0.34
C SER A 134 4.82 3.36 -0.90
N ARG A 135 5.58 4.30 -0.31
CA ARG A 135 6.95 4.62 -0.75
C ARG A 135 7.92 3.47 -0.42
N GLY A 136 7.72 2.81 0.72
CA GLY A 136 8.59 1.75 1.24
C GLY A 136 8.02 0.36 1.04
N ALA A 137 8.77 -0.64 1.52
CA ALA A 137 8.23 -1.99 1.64
C ALA A 137 7.35 -2.08 2.90
N HIS A 138 6.29 -2.87 2.82
CA HIS A 138 5.44 -3.20 3.96
C HIS A 138 5.49 -4.70 4.22
N MET A 139 5.26 -5.08 5.46
CA MET A 139 5.28 -6.47 5.88
C MET A 139 4.09 -6.71 6.79
N TYR A 140 3.48 -7.88 6.62
CA TYR A 140 2.32 -8.34 7.38
C TYR A 140 2.58 -9.74 7.87
N ARG A 141 2.25 -10.02 9.12
CA ARG A 141 2.39 -11.37 9.70
C ARG A 141 1.09 -12.14 9.53
N VAL A 142 1.18 -13.36 9.02
CA VAL A 142 0.03 -14.27 8.97
C VAL A 142 -0.22 -14.79 10.38
N ASP A 143 -1.43 -14.56 10.88
CA ASP A 143 -1.89 -14.93 12.21
C ASP A 143 -1.54 -16.37 12.58
N ASN A 144 -1.00 -16.56 13.79
CA ASN A 144 -0.66 -17.87 14.36
C ASN A 144 0.28 -18.73 13.49
N THR A 145 1.08 -18.11 12.62
CA THR A 145 2.10 -18.79 11.81
C THR A 145 3.44 -18.05 11.85
N ASN A 146 4.43 -18.65 11.20
CA ASN A 146 5.73 -18.04 10.91
C ASN A 146 5.80 -17.45 9.49
N TYR A 147 4.66 -17.30 8.80
CA TYR A 147 4.62 -16.71 7.47
C TYR A 147 4.47 -15.19 7.52
N PHE A 148 5.23 -14.52 6.67
CA PHE A 148 5.21 -13.08 6.47
C PHE A 148 4.96 -12.76 5.00
N ILE A 149 4.09 -11.79 4.77
CA ILE A 149 3.78 -11.26 3.44
C ILE A 149 4.52 -9.93 3.33
N ILE A 150 5.49 -9.86 2.42
CA ILE A 150 6.30 -8.68 2.16
C ILE A 150 5.82 -8.07 0.85
N ILE A 151 5.43 -6.81 0.90
CA ILE A 151 5.07 -5.99 -0.26
C ILE A 151 6.23 -5.04 -0.54
N LYS A 152 7.05 -5.38 -1.54
CA LYS A 152 8.18 -4.53 -1.97
C LYS A 152 7.67 -3.21 -2.55
N SER A 153 8.42 -2.12 -2.41
CA SER A 153 8.09 -0.84 -3.06
C SER A 153 8.06 -0.98 -4.59
N GLN A 154 7.19 -0.22 -5.27
CA GLN A 154 7.20 -0.13 -6.74
C GLN A 154 8.34 0.74 -7.28
N HIS A 155 9.01 1.48 -6.39
CA HIS A 155 10.07 2.42 -6.73
C HIS A 155 11.47 1.88 -6.39
N HIS A 156 11.60 0.58 -6.07
CA HIS A 156 12.91 -0.02 -5.83
C HIS A 156 13.78 0.09 -7.10
N GLN A 157 14.99 0.62 -6.91
CA GLN A 157 16.07 0.62 -7.88
C GLN A 157 16.97 -0.60 -7.63
#